data_AF-A0A673B171-F1
#
_entry.id   AF-A0A673B171-F1
#
_cell.length_a   1.000
_cell.length_b   1.000
_cell.length_c   1.000
_cell.angle_alpha   90.00
_cell.angle_beta   90.00
_cell.angle_gamma   90.00
#
_symmetry.space_group_name_H-M   'P 1'
#
loop_
_entity.id
_entity.type
_entity.pdbx_description
1 polymer ?
#
loop_
_entity_poly.entity_id
_entity_poly.type
_entity_poly.pdbx_seq_one_letter_code
_entity_poly.pdbx_strand_id
1 'polypeptide(L)'
;MSPTPLIYTLKYCITIFEHFFLQVRHDRIVPIFIINLVITDVLQLFCMIGLVAEPEYGRLYAALYHIYFFSLMASVGFIVCVALERYLVIAHPLWYHFSQPIKISVPASVVIWLLPFVYIIPDYLIAETFETDIIFATFHLLPLPFFIFFLAGAIKALSTAIHLTSIEKRRIIGTLVLPLIIYLLLFLPIVVSFLAKVNNRINEFSIMFIQFTPLANSFLYVLIRKGVLDKLLVCPCSKMDNDDLKTVSGSMKETKEICK
;
A
#
# COMPACT_ATOMS: atom_id res chain seq x y z
N MET A 1 -2.08 -23.89 21.03
CA MET A 1 -1.11 -22.77 21.02
C MET A 1 -1.46 -21.85 22.18
N SER A 2 -0.53 -21.50 23.09
CA SER A 2 -0.84 -20.56 24.19
C SER A 2 -1.27 -19.20 23.61
N PRO A 3 -2.37 -18.58 24.04
CA PRO A 3 -2.87 -17.33 23.46
C PRO A 3 -2.01 -16.10 23.78
N THR A 4 -1.02 -16.24 24.68
CA THR A 4 -0.23 -15.14 25.21
C THR A 4 0.53 -14.29 24.18
N PRO A 5 1.37 -14.83 23.26
CA PRO A 5 2.11 -14.02 22.29
C PRO A 5 1.19 -13.30 21.30
N LEU A 6 0.08 -13.93 20.90
CA LEU A 6 -0.87 -13.36 19.94
C LEU A 6 -1.63 -12.17 20.54
N ILE A 7 -1.98 -12.22 21.83
CA ILE A 7 -2.62 -11.12 22.54
C ILE A 7 -1.70 -9.89 22.64
N TYR A 8 -0.41 -10.08 22.92
CA TYR A 8 0.55 -8.96 22.97
C TYR A 8 0.74 -8.33 21.59
N THR A 9 0.89 -9.15 20.55
CA THR A 9 0.98 -8.67 19.17
C THR A 9 -0.28 -7.89 18.78
N LEU A 10 -1.47 -8.39 19.12
CA LEU A 10 -2.73 -7.70 18.83
C LEU A 10 -2.83 -6.36 19.55
N LYS A 11 -2.51 -6.30 20.84
CA LYS A 11 -2.50 -5.04 21.60
C LYS A 11 -1.57 -4.01 20.96
N TYR A 12 -0.38 -4.42 20.53
CA TYR A 12 0.58 -3.54 19.88
C TYR A 12 0.10 -3.06 18.50
N CYS A 13 -0.46 -3.97 17.70
CA CYS A 13 -1.03 -3.66 16.39
C CYS A 13 -2.20 -2.68 16.52
N ILE A 14 -3.10 -2.85 17.50
CA ILE A 14 -4.24 -1.95 17.72
C ILE A 14 -3.77 -0.53 18.04
N THR A 15 -2.85 -0.36 18.99
CA THR A 15 -2.36 0.97 19.38
C THR A 15 -1.70 1.71 18.22
N ILE A 16 -0.90 1.00 17.41
CA ILE A 16 -0.27 1.59 16.21
C ILE A 16 -1.33 1.93 15.15
N PHE A 17 -2.30 1.04 14.98
CA PHE A 17 -3.37 1.22 14.01
C PHE A 17 -4.29 2.40 14.36
N GLU A 18 -4.59 2.63 15.64
CA GLU A 18 -5.34 3.81 16.10
C GLU A 18 -4.60 5.11 15.74
N HIS A 19 -3.30 5.17 16.04
CA HIS A 19 -2.48 6.34 15.70
C HIS A 19 -2.41 6.56 14.18
N PHE A 20 -2.35 5.48 13.42
CA PHE A 20 -2.39 5.50 11.97
C PHE A 20 -3.73 6.00 11.41
N PHE A 21 -4.85 5.48 11.92
CA PHE A 21 -6.19 5.87 11.49
C PHE A 21 -6.46 7.37 11.72
N LEU A 22 -6.01 7.88 12.87
CA LEU A 22 -6.05 9.32 13.17
C LEU A 22 -5.23 10.14 12.15
N GLN A 23 -4.08 9.61 11.72
CA GLN A 23 -3.22 10.26 10.73
C GLN A 23 -3.87 10.31 9.34
N VAL A 24 -4.52 9.23 8.91
CA VAL A 24 -5.28 9.16 7.64
C VAL A 24 -6.48 10.12 7.66
N ARG A 25 -7.20 10.20 8.78
CA ARG A 25 -8.36 11.09 8.93
C ARG A 25 -8.00 12.58 8.80
N HIS A 26 -6.78 12.96 9.16
CA HIS A 26 -6.34 14.35 9.10
C HIS A 26 -5.92 14.80 7.68
N ASP A 27 -5.78 13.86 6.73
CA ASP A 27 -5.37 14.17 5.37
C ASP A 27 -6.57 14.46 4.47
N ARG A 28 -6.59 15.64 3.85
CA ARG A 28 -7.73 16.10 3.02
C ARG A 28 -7.81 15.41 1.64
N ILE A 29 -6.71 14.79 1.17
CA ILE A 29 -6.65 14.12 -0.13
C ILE A 29 -5.80 12.85 0.00
N VAL A 30 -6.45 11.69 0.18
CA VAL A 30 -5.79 10.38 0.25
C VAL A 30 -6.15 9.58 -1.01
N PRO A 31 -5.18 8.95 -1.70
CA PRO A 31 -5.46 8.07 -2.85
C PRO A 31 -6.45 6.96 -2.51
N ILE A 32 -7.34 6.64 -3.44
CA ILE A 32 -8.40 5.63 -3.25
C ILE A 32 -7.82 4.26 -2.89
N PHE A 33 -6.70 3.87 -3.51
CA PHE A 33 -6.05 2.59 -3.21
C PHE A 33 -5.53 2.52 -1.77
N ILE A 34 -5.06 3.63 -1.23
CA ILE A 34 -4.62 3.70 0.17
C ILE A 34 -5.83 3.56 1.11
N ILE A 35 -6.95 4.24 0.82
CA ILE A 35 -8.16 4.11 1.64
C ILE A 35 -8.63 2.65 1.67
N ASN A 36 -8.67 1.99 0.52
CA ASN A 36 -9.05 0.58 0.46
C ASN A 36 -8.05 -0.33 1.17
N LEU A 37 -6.74 -0.03 1.08
CA LEU A 37 -5.72 -0.75 1.84
C LEU A 37 -5.98 -0.64 3.36
N VAL A 38 -6.29 0.57 3.86
CA VAL A 38 -6.66 0.75 5.27
C VAL A 38 -7.90 -0.06 5.63
N ILE A 39 -8.92 -0.08 4.77
CA ILE A 39 -10.14 -0.88 5.00
C ILE A 39 -9.77 -2.37 5.10
N THR A 40 -8.90 -2.89 4.24
CA THR A 40 -8.45 -4.28 4.33
C THR A 40 -7.70 -4.55 5.63
N ASP A 41 -6.88 -3.61 6.11
CA ASP A 41 -6.14 -3.74 7.36
C ASP A 41 -7.07 -3.73 8.58
N VAL A 42 -8.11 -2.87 8.60
CA VAL A 42 -9.17 -2.88 9.62
C VAL A 42 -9.85 -4.24 9.67
N LEU A 43 -10.25 -4.77 8.50
CA LEU A 43 -10.94 -6.06 8.42
C LEU A 43 -10.04 -7.19 8.93
N GLN A 44 -8.77 -7.20 8.57
CA GLN A 44 -7.81 -8.19 9.06
C GLN A 44 -7.68 -8.13 10.59
N LEU A 45 -7.48 -6.94 11.16
CA LEU A 45 -7.34 -6.75 12.61
C LEU A 45 -8.62 -7.17 13.35
N PHE A 46 -9.79 -6.78 12.85
CA PHE A 46 -11.08 -7.18 13.40
C PHE A 46 -11.22 -8.71 13.42
N CYS A 47 -10.90 -9.39 12.31
CA CYS A 47 -10.98 -10.84 12.23
C CYS A 47 -9.99 -11.50 13.19
N MET A 48 -8.76 -11.00 13.30
CA MET A 48 -7.78 -11.54 14.25
C MET A 48 -8.26 -11.40 15.70
N ILE A 49 -8.85 -10.27 16.09
CA ILE A 49 -9.43 -10.09 17.43
C ILE A 49 -10.54 -11.12 17.66
N GLY A 50 -11.44 -11.28 16.70
CA GLY A 50 -12.52 -12.26 16.78
C GLY A 50 -12.02 -13.71 16.89
N LEU A 51 -11.03 -14.10 16.10
CA LEU A 51 -10.42 -15.44 16.13
C LEU A 51 -9.71 -15.75 17.45
N VAL A 52 -9.23 -14.73 18.16
CA VAL A 52 -8.65 -14.89 19.50
C VAL A 52 -9.72 -14.96 20.59
N ALA A 53 -10.80 -14.19 20.42
CA ALA A 53 -11.91 -14.16 21.38
C ALA A 53 -12.78 -15.42 21.32
N GLU A 54 -12.89 -16.05 20.14
CA GLU A 54 -13.68 -17.25 19.90
C GLU A 54 -12.77 -18.47 19.65
N PRO A 55 -12.24 -19.13 20.70
CA PRO A 55 -11.29 -20.24 20.53
C PRO A 55 -11.94 -21.54 20.05
N GLU A 56 -13.27 -21.62 20.09
CA GLU A 56 -14.01 -22.82 19.66
C GLU A 56 -14.21 -22.84 18.15
N TYR A 57 -13.89 -23.97 17.53
CA TYR A 57 -14.07 -24.20 16.10
C TYR A 57 -15.55 -24.34 15.74
N GLY A 58 -16.22 -23.19 15.59
CA GLY A 58 -17.61 -23.08 15.20
C GLY A 58 -17.83 -22.31 13.90
N ARG A 59 -19.10 -22.07 13.56
CA ARG A 59 -19.49 -21.32 12.35
C ARG A 59 -18.92 -19.89 12.33
N LEU A 60 -18.87 -19.25 13.50
CA LEU A 60 -18.31 -17.90 13.64
C LEU A 60 -16.80 -17.90 13.37
N TYR A 61 -16.06 -18.83 13.96
CA TYR A 61 -14.62 -19.00 13.70
C TYR A 61 -14.33 -19.19 12.22
N ALA A 62 -15.06 -20.09 11.56
CA ALA A 62 -14.93 -20.32 10.12
C ALA A 62 -15.20 -19.05 9.32
N ALA A 63 -16.28 -18.31 9.61
CA ALA A 63 -16.58 -17.06 8.92
C ALA A 63 -15.47 -16.02 9.08
N LEU A 64 -14.97 -15.81 10.31
CA LEU A 64 -13.88 -14.88 10.59
C LEU A 64 -12.58 -15.27 9.87
N TYR A 65 -12.29 -16.58 9.81
CA TYR A 65 -11.15 -17.12 9.08
C TYR A 65 -11.24 -16.78 7.58
N HIS A 66 -12.37 -17.03 6.93
CA HIS A 66 -12.54 -16.72 5.50
C HIS A 66 -12.48 -15.21 5.22
N ILE A 67 -13.09 -14.37 6.08
CA ILE A 67 -13.02 -12.91 5.94
C ILE A 67 -11.58 -12.41 6.12
N TYR A 68 -10.80 -13.01 7.03
CA TYR A 68 -9.38 -12.70 7.18
C TYR A 68 -8.59 -12.97 5.89
N PHE A 69 -8.72 -14.16 5.30
CA PHE A 69 -8.02 -14.48 4.06
C PHE A 69 -8.51 -13.64 2.86
N PHE A 70 -9.81 -13.37 2.79
CA PHE A 70 -10.39 -12.47 1.79
C PHE A 70 -9.77 -11.07 1.87
N SER A 71 -9.70 -10.49 3.07
CA SER A 71 -9.11 -9.17 3.29
C SER A 71 -7.60 -9.14 3.10
N LEU A 72 -6.89 -10.23 3.40
CA LEU A 72 -5.46 -10.38 3.12
C LEU A 72 -5.18 -10.37 1.61
N MET A 73 -5.94 -11.14 0.82
CA MET A 73 -5.80 -11.17 -0.65
C MET A 73 -6.11 -9.81 -1.28
N ALA A 74 -7.17 -9.14 -0.82
CA ALA A 74 -7.50 -7.79 -1.27
C ALA A 74 -6.38 -6.80 -0.93
N SER A 75 -5.80 -6.88 0.28
CA SER A 75 -4.69 -6.03 0.72
C SER A 75 -3.49 -6.14 -0.23
N VAL A 76 -3.10 -7.36 -0.61
CA VAL A 76 -2.03 -7.60 -1.58
C VAL A 76 -2.32 -6.92 -2.92
N GLY A 77 -3.54 -7.03 -3.44
CA GLY A 77 -3.95 -6.34 -4.66
C GLY A 77 -3.83 -4.81 -4.55
N PHE A 78 -4.27 -4.23 -3.42
CA PHE A 78 -4.15 -2.80 -3.19
C PHE A 78 -2.70 -2.34 -3.06
N ILE A 79 -1.81 -3.11 -2.43
CA ILE A 79 -0.37 -2.78 -2.37
C ILE A 79 0.23 -2.76 -3.78
N VAL A 80 -0.10 -3.72 -4.64
CA VAL A 80 0.33 -3.74 -6.04
C VAL A 80 -0.16 -2.49 -6.77
N CYS A 81 -1.43 -2.10 -6.58
CA CYS A 81 -1.97 -0.88 -7.19
C CYS A 81 -1.34 0.41 -6.65
N VAL A 82 -1.02 0.49 -5.36
CA VAL A 82 -0.27 1.61 -4.79
C VAL A 82 1.13 1.69 -5.42
N ALA A 83 1.83 0.55 -5.57
CA ALA A 83 3.14 0.53 -6.22
C ALA A 83 3.05 0.92 -7.71
N LEU A 84 2.03 0.44 -8.43
CA LEU A 84 1.76 0.80 -9.82
C LEU A 84 1.49 2.31 -9.97
N GLU A 85 0.63 2.87 -9.13
CA GLU A 85 0.34 4.32 -9.13
C GLU A 85 1.62 5.13 -8.95
N ARG A 86 2.47 4.73 -8.00
CA ARG A 86 3.78 5.36 -7.78
C ARG A 86 4.69 5.24 -9.00
N TYR A 87 4.77 4.06 -9.61
CA TYR A 87 5.54 3.84 -10.83
C TYR A 87 5.06 4.73 -11.99
N LEU A 88 3.75 4.80 -12.23
CA LEU A 88 3.16 5.57 -13.32
C LEU A 88 3.43 7.08 -13.19
N VAL A 89 3.36 7.62 -11.98
CA VAL A 89 3.72 9.03 -11.70
C VAL A 89 5.15 9.35 -12.13
N ILE A 90 6.07 8.40 -12.04
CA ILE A 90 7.50 8.60 -12.31
C ILE A 90 7.82 8.33 -13.78
N ALA A 91 7.38 7.17 -14.29
CA ALA A 91 7.73 6.71 -15.62
C ALA A 91 6.90 7.38 -16.72
N HIS A 92 5.65 7.75 -16.41
CA HIS A 92 4.69 8.26 -17.39
C HIS A 92 3.89 9.48 -16.84
N PRO A 93 4.57 10.58 -16.47
CA PRO A 93 3.94 11.73 -15.80
C PRO A 93 2.86 12.41 -16.65
N LEU A 94 3.06 12.53 -17.96
CA LEU A 94 2.07 13.12 -18.88
C LEU A 94 0.80 12.28 -18.94
N TRP A 95 0.95 10.97 -19.12
CA TRP A 95 -0.19 10.05 -19.15
C TRP A 95 -0.94 10.06 -17.82
N TYR A 96 -0.24 10.10 -16.69
CA TYR A 96 -0.85 10.16 -15.35
C TYR A 96 -1.62 11.47 -15.11
N HIS A 97 -1.15 12.60 -15.63
CA HIS A 97 -1.85 13.89 -15.51
C HIS A 97 -3.15 13.92 -16.32
N PHE A 98 -3.12 13.38 -17.55
CA PHE A 98 -4.31 13.36 -18.43
C PHE A 98 -5.29 12.23 -18.10
N SER A 99 -4.77 11.10 -17.63
CA SER A 99 -5.58 9.96 -17.19
C SER A 99 -6.09 10.27 -15.80
N GLN A 100 -7.32 10.76 -15.69
CA GLN A 100 -7.96 11.13 -14.43
C GLN A 100 -7.88 9.95 -13.44
N PRO A 101 -6.92 9.94 -12.48
CA PRO A 101 -6.55 8.72 -11.76
C PRO A 101 -7.74 8.21 -10.94
N ILE A 102 -8.56 9.13 -10.43
CA ILE A 102 -9.81 8.85 -9.72
C ILE A 102 -10.77 7.97 -10.54
N LYS A 103 -10.91 8.21 -11.85
CA LYS A 103 -11.83 7.44 -12.71
C LYS A 103 -11.36 6.02 -12.95
N ILE A 104 -10.05 5.77 -12.89
CA ILE A 104 -9.46 4.44 -13.08
C ILE A 104 -9.37 3.70 -11.74
N SER A 105 -9.09 4.41 -10.65
CA SER A 105 -8.92 3.80 -9.33
C SER A 105 -10.19 3.15 -8.79
N VAL A 106 -11.38 3.71 -9.05
CA VAL A 106 -12.65 3.12 -8.61
C VAL A 106 -12.91 1.74 -9.24
N PRO A 107 -12.98 1.59 -10.58
CA PRO A 107 -13.21 0.28 -11.18
C PRO A 107 -12.08 -0.70 -10.88
N ALA A 108 -10.82 -0.25 -10.82
CA ALA A 108 -9.71 -1.10 -10.40
C ALA A 108 -9.90 -1.62 -8.97
N SER A 109 -10.39 -0.78 -8.04
CA SER A 109 -10.70 -1.21 -6.67
C SER A 109 -11.80 -2.26 -6.62
N VAL A 110 -12.85 -2.10 -7.45
CA VAL A 110 -13.91 -3.12 -7.57
C VAL A 110 -13.33 -4.46 -8.03
N VAL A 111 -12.47 -4.46 -9.05
CA VAL A 111 -11.81 -5.69 -9.52
C VAL A 111 -11.00 -6.33 -8.39
N ILE A 112 -10.21 -5.55 -7.65
CA ILE A 112 -9.40 -6.07 -6.54
C ILE A 112 -10.26 -6.70 -5.46
N TRP A 113 -11.40 -6.09 -5.10
CA TRP A 113 -12.33 -6.67 -4.14
C TRP A 113 -12.99 -7.96 -4.64
N LEU A 114 -13.08 -8.16 -5.96
CA LEU A 114 -13.64 -9.37 -6.55
C LEU A 114 -12.61 -10.51 -6.68
N LEU A 115 -11.31 -10.20 -6.78
CA LEU A 115 -10.26 -11.21 -6.96
C LEU A 115 -10.24 -12.32 -5.89
N PRO A 116 -10.41 -12.04 -4.58
CA PRO A 116 -10.36 -13.06 -3.55
C PRO A 116 -11.46 -14.14 -3.69
N PHE A 117 -12.57 -13.85 -4.39
CA PHE A 117 -13.61 -14.86 -4.61
C PHE A 117 -13.11 -16.05 -5.44
N VAL A 118 -12.05 -15.89 -6.24
CA VAL A 118 -11.41 -16.99 -6.97
C VAL A 118 -10.85 -18.05 -6.02
N TYR A 119 -10.48 -17.66 -4.79
CA TYR A 119 -10.03 -18.56 -3.74
C TYR A 119 -11.19 -19.02 -2.84
N ILE A 120 -12.01 -18.07 -2.35
CA ILE A 120 -13.05 -18.35 -1.35
C ILE A 120 -14.17 -19.25 -1.90
N ILE A 121 -14.57 -19.07 -3.17
CA ILE A 121 -15.68 -19.86 -3.75
C ILE A 121 -15.30 -21.35 -3.85
N PRO A 122 -14.14 -21.73 -4.42
CA PRO A 122 -13.70 -23.13 -4.41
C PRO A 122 -13.51 -23.71 -3.01
N ASP A 123 -12.90 -22.94 -2.10
CA ASP A 123 -12.62 -23.36 -0.72
C ASP A 123 -13.91 -23.67 0.05
N TYR A 124 -14.93 -22.81 -0.09
CA TYR A 124 -16.20 -22.95 0.60
C TYR A 124 -17.15 -23.99 -0.05
N LEU A 125 -17.21 -24.05 -1.38
CA LEU A 125 -18.23 -24.85 -2.10
C LEU A 125 -17.75 -26.21 -2.58
N ILE A 126 -16.46 -26.37 -2.87
CA ILE A 126 -15.94 -27.52 -3.64
C ILE A 126 -15.09 -28.46 -2.78
N ALA A 127 -14.62 -27.99 -1.62
CA ALA A 127 -14.04 -28.63 -0.41
C ALA A 127 -13.22 -29.95 -0.49
N GLU A 128 -13.48 -30.85 -1.43
CA GLU A 128 -12.91 -32.20 -1.50
C GLU A 128 -12.03 -32.47 -2.73
N THR A 129 -11.89 -31.54 -3.69
CA THR A 129 -11.16 -31.81 -4.96
C THR A 129 -10.12 -30.78 -5.40
N PHE A 130 -10.07 -29.60 -4.78
CA PHE A 130 -9.18 -28.51 -5.20
C PHE A 130 -8.10 -28.25 -4.16
N GLU A 131 -6.85 -28.21 -4.61
CA GLU A 131 -5.68 -27.80 -3.82
C GLU A 131 -5.72 -26.28 -3.64
N THR A 132 -6.58 -25.79 -2.74
CA THR A 132 -6.79 -24.34 -2.47
C THR A 132 -5.50 -23.66 -2.01
N ASP A 133 -4.62 -24.40 -1.34
CA ASP A 133 -3.25 -24.00 -1.00
C ASP A 133 -2.43 -23.56 -2.24
N ILE A 134 -2.56 -24.27 -3.36
CA ILE A 134 -1.84 -23.94 -4.61
C ILE A 134 -2.41 -22.66 -5.22
N ILE A 135 -3.74 -22.47 -5.19
CA ILE A 135 -4.38 -21.24 -5.68
C ILE A 135 -3.90 -20.05 -4.86
N PHE A 136 -3.93 -20.18 -3.53
CA PHE A 136 -3.47 -19.15 -2.61
C PHE A 136 -1.99 -18.81 -2.85
N ALA A 137 -1.14 -19.83 -2.94
CA ALA A 137 0.29 -19.65 -3.18
C ALA A 137 0.58 -19.01 -4.54
N THR A 138 -0.13 -19.41 -5.59
CA THR A 138 0.01 -18.85 -6.95
C THR A 138 -0.42 -17.39 -6.99
N PHE A 139 -1.56 -17.06 -6.39
CA PHE A 139 -2.02 -15.68 -6.26
C PHE A 139 -0.98 -14.81 -5.54
N HIS A 140 -0.40 -15.34 -4.47
CA HIS A 140 0.66 -14.67 -3.71
C HIS A 140 2.06 -14.80 -4.33
N LEU A 141 2.25 -15.41 -5.49
CA LEU A 141 3.52 -15.35 -6.20
C LEU A 141 3.50 -14.23 -7.25
N LEU A 142 2.33 -13.95 -7.80
CA LEU A 142 2.11 -13.01 -8.90
C LEU A 142 2.54 -11.56 -8.62
N PRO A 143 2.43 -10.99 -7.40
CA PRO A 143 2.89 -9.63 -7.11
C PRO A 143 4.40 -9.40 -7.26
N LEU A 144 5.23 -10.43 -7.05
CA LEU A 144 6.69 -10.32 -7.13
C LEU A 144 7.19 -9.80 -8.48
N PRO A 145 6.83 -10.41 -9.63
CA PRO A 145 7.26 -9.91 -10.93
C PRO A 145 6.75 -8.48 -11.19
N PHE A 146 5.55 -8.12 -10.72
CA PHE A 146 5.05 -6.75 -10.85
C PHE A 146 5.90 -5.75 -10.06
N PHE A 147 6.24 -6.04 -8.79
CA PHE A 147 7.09 -5.16 -8.00
C PHE A 147 8.49 -5.01 -8.61
N ILE A 148 9.08 -6.10 -9.11
CA ILE A 148 10.39 -6.06 -9.79
C ILE A 148 10.31 -5.20 -11.05
N PHE A 149 9.26 -5.37 -11.85
CA PHE A 149 9.04 -4.56 -13.05
C PHE A 149 8.88 -3.08 -12.72
N PHE A 150 8.04 -2.73 -11.74
CA PHE A 150 7.83 -1.35 -11.30
C PHE A 150 9.12 -0.73 -10.77
N LEU A 151 9.90 -1.48 -9.99
CA LEU A 151 11.17 -1.02 -9.43
C LEU A 151 12.21 -0.78 -10.53
N ALA A 152 12.41 -1.75 -11.43
CA ALA A 152 13.35 -1.63 -12.54
C ALA A 152 12.98 -0.46 -13.47
N GLY A 153 11.70 -0.36 -13.82
CA GLY A 153 11.17 0.74 -14.61
C GLY A 153 11.34 2.10 -13.93
N ALA A 154 11.08 2.19 -12.62
CA ALA A 154 11.29 3.42 -11.86
C ALA A 154 12.76 3.82 -11.78
N ILE A 155 13.68 2.87 -11.53
CA ILE A 155 15.12 3.14 -11.53
C ILE A 155 15.57 3.68 -12.89
N LYS A 156 15.10 3.07 -13.98
CA LYS A 156 15.41 3.52 -15.35
C LYS A 156 14.85 4.91 -15.65
N ALA A 157 13.59 5.19 -15.30
CA ALA A 157 12.99 6.50 -15.52
C ALA A 157 13.74 7.58 -14.70
N LEU A 158 14.09 7.24 -13.46
CA LEU A 158 14.71 8.16 -12.52
C LEU A 158 16.19 8.41 -12.79
N SER A 159 16.89 7.47 -13.44
CA SER A 159 18.27 7.69 -13.91
C SER A 159 18.33 8.75 -15.02
N THR A 160 17.28 8.82 -15.86
CA THR A 160 17.16 9.85 -16.92
C THR A 160 16.64 11.21 -16.43
N ALA A 161 16.06 11.26 -15.24
CA ALA A 161 15.52 12.49 -14.67
C ALA A 161 16.64 13.39 -14.11
N ILE A 162 16.93 14.49 -14.81
CA ILE A 162 17.97 15.47 -14.42
C ILE A 162 17.48 16.43 -13.32
N HIS A 163 16.18 16.70 -13.26
CA HIS A 163 15.59 17.69 -12.36
C HIS A 163 15.41 17.22 -10.90
N LEU A 164 15.60 15.94 -10.61
CA LEU A 164 15.39 15.37 -9.28
C LEU A 164 16.72 15.21 -8.53
N THR A 165 16.74 15.66 -7.28
CA THR A 165 17.88 15.48 -6.37
C THR A 165 18.05 14.01 -6.00
N SER A 166 19.27 13.61 -5.64
CA SER A 166 19.57 12.23 -5.21
C SER A 166 18.72 11.77 -4.01
N ILE A 167 18.32 12.71 -3.14
CA ILE A 167 17.46 12.45 -1.98
C ILE A 167 16.03 12.09 -2.42
N GLU A 168 15.45 12.86 -3.35
CA GLU A 168 14.13 12.57 -3.92
C GLU A 168 14.13 11.24 -4.66
N LYS A 169 15.20 10.95 -5.42
CA LYS A 169 15.37 9.68 -6.13
C LYS A 169 15.31 8.49 -5.16
N ARG A 170 16.14 8.54 -4.11
CA ARG A 170 16.20 7.48 -3.08
C ARG A 170 14.87 7.28 -2.38
N ARG A 171 14.15 8.36 -2.11
CA ARG A 171 12.85 8.28 -1.45
C ARG A 171 11.79 7.59 -2.32
N ILE A 172 11.73 7.97 -3.58
CA ILE A 172 10.82 7.38 -4.55
C ILE A 172 11.08 5.88 -4.69
N ILE A 173 12.35 5.50 -4.87
CA ILE A 173 12.77 4.09 -4.90
C ILE A 173 12.37 3.39 -3.60
N GLY A 174 12.55 4.03 -2.45
CA GLY A 174 12.13 3.50 -1.14
C GLY A 174 10.65 3.13 -1.08
N THR A 175 9.75 3.91 -1.70
CA THR A 175 8.31 3.58 -1.74
C THR A 175 7.96 2.37 -2.61
N LEU A 176 8.87 1.93 -3.48
CA LEU A 176 8.72 0.73 -4.32
C LEU A 176 9.51 -0.47 -3.77
N VAL A 177 10.66 -0.23 -3.16
CA VAL A 177 11.49 -1.26 -2.49
C VAL A 177 10.82 -1.75 -1.22
N LEU A 178 10.19 -0.88 -0.43
CA LEU A 178 9.57 -1.29 0.82
C LEU A 178 8.44 -2.31 0.62
N PRO A 179 7.45 -2.11 -0.28
CA PRO A 179 6.46 -3.15 -0.59
C PRO A 179 7.10 -4.48 -0.97
N LEU A 180 8.17 -4.47 -1.77
CA LEU A 180 8.88 -5.69 -2.16
C LEU A 180 9.53 -6.39 -0.96
N ILE A 181 10.18 -5.64 -0.05
CA ILE A 181 10.77 -6.22 1.17
C ILE A 181 9.68 -6.79 2.09
N ILE A 182 8.61 -6.03 2.31
CA ILE A 182 7.45 -6.50 3.10
C ILE A 182 6.92 -7.80 2.49
N TYR A 183 6.83 -7.87 1.16
CA TYR A 183 6.36 -9.04 0.46
C TYR A 183 7.24 -10.27 0.66
N LEU A 184 8.54 -10.12 0.42
CA LEU A 184 9.53 -11.19 0.59
C LEU A 184 9.61 -11.67 2.04
N LEU A 185 9.44 -10.76 3.01
CA LEU A 185 9.52 -11.12 4.42
C LEU A 185 8.23 -11.76 4.93
N LEU A 186 7.07 -11.21 4.61
CA LEU A 186 5.81 -11.61 5.23
C LEU A 186 5.07 -12.71 4.46
N PHE A 187 5.15 -12.73 3.13
CA PHE A 187 4.34 -13.63 2.29
C PHE A 187 5.13 -14.81 1.72
N LEU A 188 6.45 -14.66 1.50
CA LEU A 188 7.26 -15.75 0.95
C LEU A 188 7.26 -17.02 1.84
N PRO A 189 7.34 -16.93 3.19
CA PRO A 189 7.31 -18.12 4.04
C PRO A 189 6.04 -18.97 3.84
N ILE A 190 4.88 -18.32 3.77
CA ILE A 190 3.60 -19.04 3.61
C ILE A 190 3.45 -19.64 2.21
N VAL A 191 3.90 -18.91 1.17
CA VAL A 191 3.89 -19.41 -0.22
C VAL A 191 4.76 -20.67 -0.34
N VAL A 192 5.97 -20.64 0.21
CA VAL A 192 6.87 -21.81 0.21
C VAL A 192 6.28 -22.96 1.02
N SER A 193 5.69 -22.67 2.19
CA SER A 193 5.07 -23.69 3.05
C SER A 193 3.96 -24.46 2.31
N PHE A 194 3.07 -23.73 1.63
CA PHE A 194 1.97 -24.31 0.86
C PHE A 194 2.45 -25.07 -0.39
N LEU A 195 3.40 -24.53 -1.16
CA LEU A 195 3.91 -25.22 -2.36
C LEU A 195 4.72 -26.46 -2.03
N ALA A 196 5.52 -26.43 -0.96
CA ALA A 196 6.36 -27.56 -0.57
C ALA A 196 5.64 -28.56 0.36
N LYS A 197 4.35 -28.34 0.65
CA LYS A 197 3.52 -29.17 1.55
C LYS A 197 4.25 -29.48 2.87
N VAL A 198 4.83 -28.44 3.46
CA VAL A 198 5.69 -28.56 4.65
C VAL A 198 4.85 -28.89 5.89
N ASN A 199 5.45 -29.58 6.86
CA ASN A 199 4.78 -29.98 8.11
C ASN A 199 4.12 -28.81 8.86
N ASN A 200 3.04 -29.11 9.59
CA ASN A 200 2.12 -28.16 10.24
C ASN A 200 2.80 -27.09 11.10
N ARG A 201 3.91 -27.40 11.79
CA ARG A 201 4.64 -26.40 12.61
C ARG A 201 5.24 -25.25 11.80
N ILE A 202 5.74 -25.53 10.60
CA ILE A 202 6.31 -24.49 9.73
C ILE A 202 5.18 -23.67 9.10
N ASN A 203 4.03 -24.30 8.84
CA ASN A 203 2.84 -23.61 8.37
C ASN A 203 2.31 -22.61 9.41
N GLU A 204 2.17 -23.03 10.67
CA GLU A 204 1.77 -22.17 11.79
C GLU A 204 2.73 -20.99 11.97
N PHE A 205 4.04 -21.24 11.89
CA PHE A 205 5.05 -20.18 11.95
C PHE A 205 4.94 -19.22 10.76
N SER A 206 4.67 -19.73 9.56
CA SER A 206 4.49 -18.90 8.36
C SER A 206 3.24 -18.03 8.43
N ILE A 207 2.15 -18.53 9.05
CA ILE A 207 0.93 -17.76 9.29
C ILE A 207 1.19 -16.58 10.23
N MET A 208 2.11 -16.71 11.19
CA MET A 208 2.46 -15.60 12.08
C MET A 208 3.03 -14.40 11.32
N PHE A 209 3.78 -14.61 10.23
CA PHE A 209 4.33 -13.52 9.43
C PHE A 209 3.25 -12.69 8.74
N ILE A 210 2.28 -13.34 8.11
CA ILE A 210 1.19 -12.62 7.41
C ILE A 210 0.26 -11.87 8.37
N GLN A 211 0.21 -12.23 9.66
CA GLN A 211 -0.52 -11.46 10.67
C GLN A 211 0.08 -10.07 10.93
N PHE A 212 1.36 -9.85 10.60
CA PHE A 212 2.00 -8.54 10.68
C PHE A 212 1.72 -7.64 9.47
N THR A 213 0.93 -8.10 8.50
CA THR A 213 0.60 -7.34 7.28
C THR A 213 0.00 -5.95 7.59
N PRO A 214 -1.03 -5.80 8.44
CA PRO A 214 -1.59 -4.48 8.76
C PRO A 214 -0.57 -3.50 9.34
N LEU A 215 0.36 -4.02 10.14
CA LEU A 215 1.45 -3.23 10.72
C LEU A 215 2.44 -2.77 9.63
N ALA A 216 2.85 -3.68 8.74
CA ALA A 216 3.74 -3.36 7.64
C ALA A 216 3.14 -2.34 6.66
N ASN A 217 1.84 -2.46 6.38
CA ASN A 217 1.09 -1.50 5.54
C ASN A 217 1.03 -0.12 6.17
N SER A 218 0.89 -0.04 7.50
CA SER A 218 0.95 1.22 8.24
C SER A 218 2.31 1.92 8.06
N PHE A 219 3.42 1.17 8.12
CA PHE A 219 4.77 1.71 7.83
C PHE A 219 4.89 2.20 6.38
N LEU A 220 4.35 1.45 5.42
CA LEU A 220 4.33 1.84 4.01
C LEU A 220 3.61 3.17 3.80
N TYR A 221 2.44 3.36 4.40
CA TYR A 221 1.73 4.63 4.31
C TYR A 221 2.52 5.79 4.91
N VAL A 222 3.10 5.62 6.10
CA VAL A 222 3.89 6.68 6.74
C VAL A 222 5.04 7.12 5.83
N LEU A 223 5.71 6.18 5.18
CA LEU A 223 6.78 6.47 4.22
C LEU A 223 6.27 7.18 2.96
N ILE A 224 5.12 6.75 2.43
CA ILE A 224 4.45 7.43 1.32
C ILE A 224 4.05 8.86 1.71
N ARG A 225 3.51 9.07 2.92
CA ARG A 225 3.08 10.38 3.41
C ARG A 225 4.23 11.31 3.66
N LYS A 226 5.29 10.83 4.34
CA LYS A 226 6.53 11.59 4.50
C LYS A 226 6.98 12.03 3.10
N GLY A 227 6.96 11.09 2.13
CA GLY A 227 7.05 11.30 0.66
C GLY A 227 6.51 12.61 0.14
N VAL A 228 5.24 12.83 0.41
CA VAL A 228 4.42 13.94 -0.06
C VAL A 228 4.66 15.19 0.77
N LEU A 229 4.85 15.06 2.08
CA LEU A 229 5.00 16.19 3.00
C LEU A 229 6.26 17.02 2.71
N ASP A 230 7.42 16.41 2.42
CA ASP A 230 8.61 17.22 2.10
C ASP A 230 8.49 17.90 0.73
N LYS A 231 7.64 17.41 -0.19
CA LYS A 231 7.37 18.10 -1.46
C LYS A 231 6.47 19.31 -1.29
N LEU A 232 5.49 19.23 -0.39
CA LEU A 232 4.64 20.38 -0.02
C LEU A 232 5.40 21.44 0.77
N LEU A 233 6.34 21.04 1.63
CA LEU A 233 7.23 21.96 2.34
C LEU A 233 8.29 22.61 1.42
N VAL A 234 8.54 22.02 0.24
CA VAL A 234 9.43 22.56 -0.80
C VAL A 234 8.62 23.14 -1.97
N CYS A 235 7.33 23.46 -1.78
CA CYS A 235 6.61 24.27 -2.76
C CYS A 235 7.26 25.67 -2.83
N PRO A 236 7.80 26.10 -3.99
CA PRO A 236 8.36 27.44 -4.16
C PRO A 236 7.26 28.49 -4.37
N CYS A 237 6.07 28.31 -3.78
CA CYS A 237 4.97 29.26 -3.85
C CYS A 237 4.99 30.23 -2.66
N SER A 238 6.17 30.77 -2.36
CA SER A 238 6.32 31.98 -1.56
C SER A 238 7.53 32.81 -2.01
N LYS A 239 7.78 32.85 -3.33
CA LYS A 239 8.51 33.96 -3.95
C LYS A 239 7.56 34.68 -4.89
N MET A 240 6.75 35.56 -4.31
CA MET A 240 6.31 36.77 -4.99
C MET A 240 7.02 37.93 -4.28
N ASP A 241 7.67 38.74 -5.09
CA ASP A 241 8.64 39.78 -4.76
C ASP A 241 8.23 40.69 -3.61
N ASN A 242 9.20 41.00 -2.76
CA ASN A 242 9.20 42.19 -1.92
C ASN A 242 10.61 42.78 -1.94
N ASP A 243 11.10 43.15 -3.14
CA ASP A 243 12.34 43.91 -3.29
C ASP A 243 12.28 44.97 -4.40
N ASP A 244 11.09 45.52 -4.70
CA ASP A 244 10.93 46.68 -5.59
C ASP A 244 9.95 47.73 -5.04
N LEU A 245 10.11 48.09 -3.76
CA LEU A 245 9.45 49.30 -3.24
C LEU A 245 10.29 49.99 -2.16
N LYS A 246 11.50 50.44 -2.51
CA LYS A 246 12.22 51.50 -1.78
C LYS A 246 13.45 52.05 -2.50
N THR A 247 13.35 52.34 -3.78
CA THR A 247 14.17 53.43 -4.33
C THR A 247 13.41 54.11 -5.45
N VAL A 248 13.42 55.45 -5.43
CA VAL A 248 12.82 56.36 -6.42
C VAL A 248 11.34 56.66 -6.22
N SER A 249 11.02 57.23 -5.05
CA SER A 249 10.10 58.37 -5.02
C SER A 249 10.78 59.54 -5.75
N GLY A 250 10.45 59.76 -7.03
CA GLY A 250 10.91 60.96 -7.73
C GLY A 250 10.82 60.87 -9.26
N SER A 251 9.91 61.66 -9.83
CA SER A 251 9.65 61.88 -11.28
C SER A 251 8.93 60.72 -11.97
N MET A 252 7.62 60.79 -12.28
CA MET A 252 6.87 61.70 -13.16
C MET A 252 7.21 61.51 -14.64
N LYS A 253 6.21 60.98 -15.38
CA LYS A 253 6.05 60.94 -16.85
C LYS A 253 7.04 59.98 -17.54
N GLU A 254 6.70 59.11 -18.48
CA GLU A 254 5.82 59.26 -19.64
C GLU A 254 5.71 57.87 -20.33
N THR A 255 4.55 57.64 -20.96
CA THR A 255 4.34 56.92 -22.24
C THR A 255 4.54 55.39 -22.37
N LYS A 256 3.41 54.80 -22.79
CA LYS A 256 3.17 53.53 -23.50
C LYS A 256 4.13 53.20 -24.65
N GLU A 257 4.02 51.93 -25.06
CA GLU A 257 4.62 51.24 -26.23
C GLU A 257 6.05 50.76 -25.95
N ILE A 258 6.49 49.52 -26.25
CA ILE A 258 6.43 48.78 -27.50
C ILE A 258 6.68 47.28 -27.20
N CYS A 259 5.83 46.41 -27.78
CA CYS A 259 6.12 45.08 -28.35
C CYS A 259 7.32 44.23 -27.83
N LYS A 260 7.05 43.08 -27.19
CA LYS A 260 7.27 41.73 -27.76
C LYS A 260 6.65 40.63 -26.89
#